data_AF-A0A8J2LLJ2-F1
#
_entry.id   AF-A0A8J2LLJ2-F1
#
_cell.length_a   1.000
_cell.length_b   1.000
_cell.length_c   1.000
_cell.angle_alpha   90.00
_cell.angle_beta   90.00
_cell.angle_gamma   90.00
#
_symmetry.space_group_name_H-M   'P 1'
#
loop_
_entity.id
_entity.type
_entity.pdbx_description
1 polymer ?
#
loop_
_entity_poly.entity_id
_entity_poly.type
_entity_poly.pdbx_seq_one_letter_code
_entity_poly.pdbx_strand_id
1 'polypeptide(L)'
;MVIGQVTTEPFNIKINGKWLHIDEKTLAKHPGGIAMTAYRETDATTAFHIFHSGSKLAYQMIKEISTSSVDYEPPKEQVVSETLSVLSGEVIGNWNLDAQRIATINRNFDHFRMQ
;
A
#
# COMPACT_ATOMS: atom_id res chain seq x y z
N MET A 1 13.93 -4.64 -16.36
CA MET A 1 14.10 -4.29 -14.93
C MET A 1 14.19 -2.78 -14.85
N VAL A 2 13.15 -2.10 -14.39
CA VAL A 2 13.19 -0.64 -14.17
C VAL A 2 13.79 -0.44 -12.80
N ILE A 3 15.03 0.06 -12.74
CA ILE A 3 15.66 0.46 -11.48
C ILE A 3 15.15 1.88 -11.21
N GLY A 4 14.00 1.97 -10.54
CA GLY A 4 13.55 3.25 -9.98
C GLY A 4 14.60 3.78 -9.02
N GLN A 5 14.79 5.10 -8.98
CA GLN A 5 15.68 5.72 -8.00
C GLN A 5 15.21 5.35 -6.59
N VAL A 6 16.06 4.65 -5.86
CA VAL A 6 15.77 4.25 -4.48
C VAL A 6 16.01 5.45 -3.58
N THR A 7 14.96 6.22 -3.30
CA THR A 7 15.02 7.34 -2.36
C THR A 7 14.89 6.82 -0.93
N THR A 8 15.94 6.99 -0.12
CA THR A 8 15.93 6.70 1.33
C THR A 8 15.54 7.90 2.18
N GLU A 9 15.14 9.00 1.54
CA GLU A 9 14.77 10.24 2.21
C GLU A 9 13.65 10.02 3.23
N PRO A 10 13.69 10.71 4.39
CA PRO A 10 12.62 10.65 5.38
C PRO A 10 11.24 10.93 4.77
N PHE A 11 10.21 10.31 5.34
CA PHE A 11 8.84 10.41 4.82
C PHE A 11 7.80 10.17 5.89
N ASN A 12 6.56 10.53 5.62
CA ASN A 12 5.46 10.21 6.52
C ASN A 12 4.59 9.10 5.93
N ILE A 13 4.05 8.27 6.80
CA ILE A 13 3.04 7.26 6.47
C ILE A 13 1.91 7.33 7.49
N LYS A 14 0.70 6.99 7.08
CA LYS A 14 -0.44 6.94 8.01
C LYS A 14 -0.74 5.49 8.39
N ILE A 15 -0.82 5.22 9.69
CA ILE A 15 -1.21 3.91 10.23
C ILE A 15 -2.22 4.16 11.36
N ASN A 16 -3.38 3.49 11.31
CA ASN A 16 -4.45 3.60 12.30
C ASN A 16 -4.87 5.06 12.59
N GLY A 17 -5.00 5.85 11.53
CA GLY A 17 -5.40 7.25 11.65
C GLY A 17 -4.30 8.23 12.05
N LYS A 18 -3.09 7.75 12.40
CA LYS A 18 -1.98 8.58 12.85
C LYS A 18 -0.88 8.67 11.79
N TRP A 19 -0.39 9.89 11.55
CA TRP A 19 0.80 10.11 10.74
C TRP A 19 2.05 9.78 11.56
N LEU A 20 2.93 8.99 10.96
CA LEU A 20 4.18 8.53 11.54
C LEU A 20 5.32 9.03 10.66
N HIS A 21 6.25 9.76 11.27
CA HIS A 21 7.48 10.17 10.61
C HIS A 21 8.47 9.00 10.59
N ILE A 22 8.92 8.61 9.41
CA ILE A 22 9.89 7.56 9.17
C ILE A 22 11.21 8.23 8.78
N ASP A 23 12.18 8.17 9.68
CA ASP A 23 13.55 8.62 9.42
C ASP A 23 14.39 7.51 8.76
N GLU A 24 15.59 7.87 8.30
CA GLU A 24 16.53 6.94 7.66
C GLU A 24 16.90 5.76 8.58
N LYS A 25 17.00 6.00 9.89
CA LYS A 25 17.35 4.96 10.87
C LYS A 25 16.23 3.93 11.02
N THR A 26 14.98 4.39 11.01
CA THR A 26 13.80 3.53 11.09
C THR A 26 13.65 2.73 9.80
N LEU A 27 13.85 3.37 8.64
CA LEU A 27 13.86 2.70 7.34
C LEU A 27 14.97 1.63 7.26
N ALA A 28 16.18 1.93 7.73
CA ALA A 28 17.29 0.99 7.72
C ALA A 28 17.06 -0.23 8.63
N LYS A 29 16.27 -0.07 9.70
CA LYS A 29 15.89 -1.16 10.62
C LYS A 29 14.69 -1.98 10.13
N HIS A 30 13.95 -1.50 9.13
CA HIS A 30 12.77 -2.18 8.62
C HIS A 30 13.18 -3.46 7.86
N PRO A 31 12.76 -4.68 8.30
CA PRO A 31 13.16 -5.92 7.64
C PRO A 31 12.70 -6.04 6.18
N GLY A 32 11.58 -5.41 5.82
CA GLY A 32 11.12 -5.31 4.43
C GLY A 32 11.89 -4.29 3.59
N GLY A 33 12.90 -3.65 4.17
CA GLY A 33 13.77 -2.66 3.54
C GLY A 33 12.98 -1.53 2.89
N ILE A 34 13.36 -1.21 1.66
CA ILE A 34 12.81 -0.10 0.87
C ILE A 34 11.35 -0.30 0.47
N ALA A 35 10.75 -1.49 0.64
CA ALA A 35 9.34 -1.72 0.29
C ALA A 35 8.38 -0.77 1.05
N MET A 36 8.79 -0.28 2.22
CA MET A 36 8.01 0.70 2.99
C MET A 36 7.86 2.05 2.27
N THR A 37 8.80 2.44 1.39
CA THR A 37 8.74 3.73 0.68
C THR A 37 7.60 3.81 -0.34
N ALA A 38 7.05 2.66 -0.76
CA ALA A 38 5.87 2.60 -1.62
C ALA A 38 4.62 3.24 -0.98
N TYR A 39 4.64 3.45 0.34
CA TYR A 39 3.54 4.04 1.10
C TYR A 39 3.80 5.49 1.53
N ARG A 40 4.83 6.14 0.97
CA ARG A 40 5.15 7.56 1.22
C ARG A 40 3.90 8.43 1.04
N GLU A 41 3.56 9.21 2.06
CA GLU A 41 2.42 10.13 2.10
C GLU A 41 1.05 9.47 1.83
N THR A 42 0.91 8.19 2.20
CA THR A 42 -0.34 7.44 2.06
C THR A 42 -0.75 6.71 3.34
N ASP A 43 -2.00 6.22 3.38
CA ASP A 43 -2.49 5.34 4.43
C ASP A 43 -2.05 3.89 4.16
N ALA A 44 -1.14 3.40 5.01
CA ALA A 44 -0.57 2.07 4.95
C ALA A 44 -1.23 1.09 5.93
N THR A 45 -2.33 1.47 6.59
CA THR A 45 -2.93 0.69 7.69
C THR A 45 -3.20 -0.76 7.30
N THR A 46 -3.84 -0.98 6.15
CA THR A 46 -4.17 -2.33 5.67
C THR A 46 -2.91 -3.14 5.37
N ALA A 47 -1.94 -2.55 4.67
CA ALA A 47 -0.69 -3.22 4.35
C ALA A 47 0.10 -3.59 5.61
N PHE A 48 0.19 -2.66 6.57
CA PHE A 48 0.83 -2.90 7.85
C PHE A 48 0.23 -4.12 8.55
N HIS A 49 -1.09 -4.18 8.71
CA HIS A 49 -1.76 -5.28 9.40
C HIS A 49 -1.64 -6.62 8.67
N ILE A 50 -1.68 -6.63 7.33
CA ILE A 50 -1.50 -7.85 6.53
C ILE A 50 -0.09 -8.42 6.72
N PHE A 51 0.94 -7.60 6.49
CA PHE A 51 2.32 -8.08 6.48
C PHE A 51 2.93 -8.27 7.87
N HIS A 52 2.37 -7.64 8.90
CA HIS A 52 2.89 -7.70 10.27
C HIS A 52 1.93 -8.37 11.25
N SER A 53 0.93 -9.10 10.77
CA SER A 53 0.00 -9.85 11.63
C SER A 53 0.77 -10.76 12.60
N GLY A 54 0.45 -10.65 13.90
CA GLY A 54 1.12 -11.42 14.96
C GLY A 54 2.49 -10.90 15.41
N SER A 55 3.09 -9.90 14.77
CA SER A 55 4.41 -9.38 15.15
C SER A 55 4.34 -8.37 16.30
N LYS A 56 4.51 -8.82 17.55
CA LYS A 56 4.54 -7.90 18.72
C LYS A 56 5.55 -6.76 18.58
N LEU A 57 6.71 -7.05 18.00
CA LEU A 57 7.77 -6.06 17.78
C LEU A 57 7.33 -4.94 16.84
N ALA A 58 6.69 -5.26 15.71
CA ALA A 58 6.24 -4.25 14.76
C ALA A 58 5.20 -3.30 15.37
N TYR A 59 4.25 -3.84 16.14
CA TYR A 59 3.24 -3.04 16.83
C TYR A 59 3.84 -2.17 17.95
N GLN A 60 4.89 -2.65 18.61
CA GLN A 60 5.62 -1.83 19.59
C GLN A 60 6.37 -0.69 18.91
N MET A 61 7.06 -0.94 17.80
CA MET A 61 7.78 0.10 17.06
C MET A 61 6.85 1.22 16.59
N ILE A 62 5.70 0.92 16.01
CA ILE A 62 4.75 1.97 15.60
C ILE A 62 4.19 2.74 16.80
N LYS A 63 4.03 2.09 17.96
CA LYS A 63 3.56 2.75 19.18
C LYS A 63 4.60 3.75 19.68
N GLU A 64 5.87 3.37 19.70
CA GLU A 64 6.99 4.24 20.07
C GLU A 64 7.07 5.45 19.11
N ILE A 65 7.01 5.22 17.80
CA ILE A 65 7.02 6.30 16.79
C ILE A 65 5.80 7.21 16.95
N SER A 66 4.61 6.66 17.20
CA SER A 66 3.37 7.43 17.35
C SER A 66 3.31 8.31 18.61
N THR A 67 4.18 8.05 19.59
CA THR A 67 4.27 8.84 20.83
C THR A 67 5.02 10.15 20.58
N SER A 68 5.88 10.18 19.56
CA SER A 68 6.54 11.38 19.06
C SER A 68 5.57 12.13 18.13
N SER A 69 4.52 12.72 18.70
CA SER A 69 3.46 13.40 17.94
C SER A 69 4.01 14.61 17.19
N VAL A 70 4.02 14.55 15.86
CA VAL A 70 4.16 15.71 14.99
C VAL A 70 2.78 15.93 14.36
N ASP A 71 2.22 17.12 14.53
CA ASP A 71 1.01 17.54 13.83
C ASP A 71 1.35 17.68 12.34
N TYR A 72 1.28 16.55 11.62
CA TYR A 72 1.56 16.47 10.21
C TYR A 72 0.25 16.55 9.42
N GLU A 73 0.10 17.62 8.64
CA GLU A 73 -0.89 17.70 7.57
C GLU A 73 -0.23 17.32 6.24
N PRO A 74 -0.72 16.29 5.52
CA PRO A 74 -0.18 15.92 4.24
C PRO A 74 -0.41 17.04 3.21
N PRO A 75 0.51 17.23 2.25
CA PRO A 75 0.28 18.10 1.09
C PRO A 75 -1.01 17.70 0.37
N LYS A 76 -1.86 18.68 0.06
CA LYS A 76 -3.17 18.47 -0.59
C LYS A 76 -3.06 17.92 -2.02
N GLU A 77 -1.87 17.91 -2.60
CA GLU A 77 -1.60 17.38 -3.94
C GLU A 77 -1.06 15.96 -3.83
N GLN A 78 -1.98 15.00 -3.77
CA GLN A 78 -1.66 13.64 -4.18
C GLN A 78 -1.37 13.69 -5.68
N VAL A 79 -0.10 13.78 -6.05
CA VAL A 79 0.32 13.45 -7.41
C VAL A 79 0.05 11.96 -7.58
N VAL A 80 -1.16 11.64 -8.04
CA VAL A 80 -1.49 10.32 -8.57
C VAL A 80 -0.40 10.04 -9.58
N SER A 81 0.49 9.11 -9.26
CA SER A 81 1.52 8.62 -10.17
C SER A 81 0.88 8.47 -11.55
N GLU A 82 1.46 9.05 -12.60
CA GLU A 82 0.87 9.06 -13.96
C GLU A 82 0.44 7.65 -14.40
N THR A 83 1.10 6.61 -13.88
CA THR A 83 0.76 5.20 -14.09
C THR A 83 -0.62 4.79 -13.55
N LEU A 84 -1.11 5.36 -12.45
CA LEU A 84 -2.46 5.12 -11.93
C LEU A 84 -3.53 5.96 -12.65
N SER A 85 -3.17 7.13 -13.18
CA SER A 85 -4.09 7.96 -13.98
C SER A 85 -4.44 7.32 -15.32
N VAL A 86 -3.54 6.53 -15.90
CA VAL A 86 -3.83 5.72 -17.10
C VAL A 86 -4.80 4.58 -16.78
N LEU A 87 -4.74 4.01 -15.57
CA LEU A 87 -5.60 2.89 -15.17
C LEU A 87 -7.04 3.34 -14.83
N SER A 88 -7.24 4.57 -14.36
CA SER A 88 -8.57 5.04 -13.91
C SER A 88 -9.51 5.41 -15.06
N GLY A 89 -8.99 5.68 -16.27
CA GLY A 89 -9.79 6.08 -17.43
C GLY A 89 -10.15 4.95 -18.41
N GLU A 90 -9.25 3.98 -18.62
CA GLU A 90 -9.42 2.93 -19.65
C GLU A 90 -9.76 1.54 -19.11
N VAL A 91 -9.50 1.24 -17.82
CA VAL A 91 -9.59 -0.14 -17.29
C VAL A 91 -11.00 -0.51 -16.81
N ILE A 92 -11.90 0.46 -16.63
CA ILE A 92 -13.34 0.15 -16.52
C ILE A 92 -13.89 -0.04 -17.93
N GLY A 93 -13.40 -1.07 -18.61
CA GLY A 93 -13.94 -1.51 -19.88
C GLY A 93 -15.44 -1.72 -19.72
N ASN A 94 -16.22 -1.39 -20.75
CA ASN A 94 -17.65 -1.64 -20.74
C ASN A 94 -17.87 -3.15 -20.58
N TRP A 95 -18.24 -3.57 -19.37
CA TRP A 95 -18.44 -4.98 -19.02
C TRP A 95 -19.76 -5.44 -19.63
N ASN A 96 -19.73 -5.77 -20.92
CA ASN A 96 -20.85 -6.44 -21.56
C ASN A 96 -20.87 -7.90 -21.06
N LEU A 97 -21.41 -8.08 -19.87
CA LEU A 97 -21.59 -9.36 -19.18
C LEU A 97 -22.88 -10.01 -19.68
N ASP A 98 -22.86 -10.48 -20.91
CA ASP A 98 -23.95 -11.33 -21.38
C ASP A 98 -23.98 -12.66 -20.62
N ALA A 99 -25.13 -13.34 -20.67
CA ALA A 99 -25.36 -14.58 -19.94
C ALA A 99 -24.36 -15.70 -20.30
N GLN A 100 -23.87 -15.74 -21.55
CA GLN A 100 -22.89 -16.74 -21.99
C GLN A 100 -21.51 -16.49 -21.40
N ARG A 101 -21.09 -15.22 -21.32
CA ARG A 101 -19.81 -14.82 -20.74
C ARG A 101 -19.80 -15.05 -19.22
N ILE A 102 -20.90 -14.76 -18.53
CA ILE A 102 -21.06 -15.07 -17.09
C ILE A 102 -20.95 -16.59 -16.85
N ALA A 103 -21.64 -17.42 -17.63
CA ALA A 103 -21.59 -18.87 -17.49
C ALA A 103 -20.17 -19.42 -17.70
N THR A 104 -19.43 -18.85 -18.66
CA THR A 104 -18.05 -19.24 -18.94
C THR A 104 -17.10 -18.88 -17.80
N ILE A 105 -17.26 -17.67 -17.23
CA ILE A 105 -16.47 -17.22 -16.07
C ILE A 105 -16.70 -18.16 -14.88
N ASN A 106 -17.95 -18.44 -14.55
CA ASN A 106 -18.28 -19.31 -13.43
C ASN A 106 -17.69 -20.72 -13.60
N ARG A 107 -17.82 -21.31 -14.80
CA ARG A 107 -17.22 -22.63 -15.10
C ARG A 107 -15.70 -22.65 -14.89
N ASN A 108 -15.01 -21.60 -15.30
CA ASN A 108 -13.56 -21.51 -15.14
C ASN A 108 -13.15 -21.38 -13.66
N PHE A 109 -13.91 -20.60 -12.88
CA PHE A 109 -13.67 -20.49 -11.43
C PHE A 109 -14.02 -21.78 -10.68
N ASP A 110 -15.08 -22.48 -11.07
CA ASP A 110 -15.45 -23.76 -10.46
C ASP A 110 -14.40 -24.83 -10.73
N HIS A 111 -13.81 -24.85 -11.94
CA HIS A 111 -12.66 -25.70 -12.24
C HIS A 111 -11.46 -25.38 -11.33
N PHE A 112 -11.18 -24.09 -11.08
CA PHE A 112 -10.10 -23.68 -10.18
C PHE A 112 -10.36 -24.03 -8.71
N ARG A 113 -11.63 -24.06 -8.28
CA ARG A 113 -12.01 -24.40 -6.89
C ARG A 113 -11.94 -25.89 -6.57
N MET A 114 -11.93 -26.74 -7.59
CA MET A 114 -11.88 -28.20 -7.44
C MET A 114 -10.47 -28.78 -7.62
N GLN A 115 -9.44 -27.94 -7.79
CA GLN A 115 -8.03 -28.33 -7.64
C GLN A 115 -7.53 -28.01 -6.24
#